data_AF-A0A1X0NTG7-F1
#
_entry.id   AF-A0A1X0NTG7-F1
#
_cell.length_a   1.000
_cell.length_b   1.000
_cell.length_c   1.000
_cell.angle_alpha   90.00
_cell.angle_beta   90.00
_cell.angle_gamma   90.00
#
_symmetry.space_group_name_H-M   'P 1'
#
loop_
_entity.id
_entity.type
_entity.pdbx_description
1 polymer ?
#
loop_
_entity_poly.entity_id
_entity_poly.type
_entity_poly.pdbx_seq_one_letter_code
_entity_poly.pdbx_strand_id
1 'polypeptide(L)'
;MSADSPVILIFGYGSILWKQEFEYTNSYPCYITGYRRVFYQGSSDHRGVPGKPGRVVTLLPSAEPNATVAGVAYELPAEKTAREKVIAQLDHRERGGYTRVEVIPYNLYTREPLQIAAQAVCLCYMATEDNSEYLGPETEENIAAQILECAGGSGPNSEYLFKLAQALRDLDETDPHVFAIEAAAKKIQEG
;
A
#
# COMPACT_ATOMS: atom_id res chain seq x y z
N MET A 1 25.34 22.13 17.75
CA MET A 1 25.25 21.25 16.58
C MET A 1 23.82 20.76 16.53
N SER A 2 23.02 21.29 15.61
CA SER A 2 21.67 20.76 15.39
C SER A 2 21.84 19.34 14.89
N ALA A 3 21.31 18.34 15.59
CA ALA A 3 21.20 17.01 15.00
C ALA A 3 20.29 17.17 13.77
N ASP A 4 20.82 16.98 12.58
CA ASP A 4 20.02 16.97 11.35
C ASP A 4 18.87 15.98 11.58
N SER A 5 17.64 16.45 11.35
CA SER A 5 16.48 15.60 11.52
C SER A 5 16.60 14.39 10.59
N PRO A 6 16.21 13.18 11.03
CA PRO A 6 16.36 11.98 10.22
C PRO A 6 15.60 12.13 8.89
N VAL A 7 16.16 11.57 7.82
CA VAL A 7 15.46 11.40 6.55
C VAL A 7 14.28 10.45 6.78
N ILE A 8 13.09 10.85 6.34
CA ILE A 8 11.88 10.03 6.49
C ILE A 8 11.41 9.61 5.10
N LEU A 9 11.19 8.31 4.95
CA LEU A 9 10.62 7.68 3.76
C LEU A 9 9.21 7.16 4.09
N ILE A 10 8.31 7.21 3.11
CA ILE A 10 7.01 6.53 3.17
C ILE A 10 7.03 5.37 2.18
N PHE A 11 6.88 4.15 2.68
CA PHE A 11 6.73 2.97 1.84
C PHE A 11 5.27 2.84 1.35
N GLY A 12 5.08 2.95 0.05
CA GLY A 12 3.81 2.74 -0.63
C GLY A 12 3.70 1.32 -1.18
N TYR A 13 2.61 0.63 -0.86
CA TYR A 13 2.29 -0.72 -1.34
C TYR A 13 0.87 -0.84 -1.94
N GLY A 14 0.07 0.22 -1.90
CA GLY A 14 -1.30 0.26 -2.42
C GLY A 14 -1.50 1.44 -3.35
N SER A 15 -2.56 2.22 -3.12
CA SER A 15 -2.89 3.39 -3.97
C SER A 15 -1.79 4.44 -4.08
N ILE A 16 -0.90 4.53 -3.08
CA ILE A 16 0.26 5.43 -3.11
C ILE A 16 1.18 5.13 -4.32
N LEU A 17 1.16 3.94 -4.91
CA LEU A 17 1.98 3.62 -6.08
C LEU A 17 1.62 4.46 -7.32
N TRP A 18 0.35 4.86 -7.48
CA TRP A 18 -0.09 5.69 -8.62
C TRP A 18 -0.76 7.01 -8.21
N LYS A 19 -1.09 7.17 -6.92
CA LYS A 19 -1.82 8.32 -6.37
C LYS A 19 -1.22 8.69 -5.01
N GLN A 20 -0.07 9.35 -5.06
CA GLN A 20 0.68 9.78 -3.88
C GLN A 20 -0.08 10.89 -3.12
N GLU A 21 -0.47 11.97 -3.80
CA GLU A 21 -1.17 13.13 -3.20
C GLU A 21 -0.43 13.78 -2.02
N PHE A 22 0.90 13.66 -2.00
CA PHE A 22 1.78 14.38 -1.08
C PHE A 22 3.08 14.77 -1.78
N GLU A 23 3.79 15.73 -1.19
CA GLU A 23 5.09 16.19 -1.66
C GLU A 23 6.19 15.20 -1.27
N TYR A 24 7.07 14.85 -2.21
CA TYR A 24 8.25 14.02 -1.99
C TYR A 24 9.42 14.52 -2.86
N THR A 25 10.65 14.26 -2.42
CA THR A 25 11.88 14.71 -3.08
C THR A 25 12.48 13.64 -3.97
N ASN A 26 12.46 12.38 -3.52
CA ASN A 26 12.96 11.23 -4.27
C ASN A 26 12.00 10.04 -4.14
N SER A 27 12.07 9.10 -5.08
CA SER A 27 11.35 7.83 -5.01
C SER A 27 12.27 6.67 -5.36
N TYR A 28 12.11 5.56 -4.63
CA TYR A 28 12.98 4.41 -4.72
C TYR A 28 12.15 3.13 -4.87
N PRO A 29 12.14 2.49 -6.05
CA PRO A 29 11.63 1.14 -6.21
C PRO A 29 12.33 0.20 -5.22
N CYS A 30 11.54 -0.46 -4.36
CA CYS A 30 12.07 -1.28 -3.28
C CYS A 30 11.09 -2.37 -2.88
N TYR A 31 11.51 -3.24 -1.97
CA TYR A 31 10.62 -4.19 -1.32
C TYR A 31 10.90 -4.22 0.18
N ILE A 32 9.92 -4.73 0.93
CA ILE A 32 10.08 -5.10 2.35
C ILE A 32 9.90 -6.60 2.51
N THR A 33 10.40 -7.17 3.61
CA THR A 33 10.36 -8.61 3.89
C THR A 33 9.46 -8.95 5.08
N GLY A 34 8.96 -10.19 5.14
CA GLY A 34 8.20 -10.71 6.28
C GLY A 34 6.71 -10.38 6.24
N TYR A 35 6.23 -9.85 5.12
CA TYR A 35 4.83 -9.47 4.92
C TYR A 35 4.26 -10.09 3.65
N ARG A 36 2.94 -10.10 3.57
CA ARG A 36 2.17 -10.40 2.36
C ARG A 36 1.12 -9.32 2.13
N ARG A 37 0.87 -9.00 0.87
CA ARG A 37 -0.17 -8.05 0.45
C ARG A 37 -1.49 -8.77 0.24
N VAL A 38 -2.56 -8.28 0.86
CA VAL A 38 -3.88 -8.93 0.81
C VAL A 38 -5.03 -7.95 0.66
N PHE A 39 -6.06 -8.29 -0.10
CA PHE A 39 -7.29 -7.49 -0.28
C PHE A 39 -8.30 -7.69 0.87
N TYR A 40 -7.82 -7.67 2.11
CA TYR A 40 -8.63 -8.00 3.29
C TYR A 40 -9.12 -6.76 4.04
N GLN A 41 -8.76 -5.56 3.57
CA GLN A 41 -9.19 -4.32 4.19
C GLN A 41 -10.44 -3.77 3.47
N GLY A 42 -11.48 -3.51 4.25
CA GLY A 42 -12.68 -2.82 3.81
C GLY A 42 -12.40 -1.35 3.50
N SER A 43 -13.09 -0.82 2.48
CA SER A 43 -13.11 0.61 2.19
C SER A 43 -14.56 1.08 2.06
N SER A 44 -15.03 1.76 3.10
CA SER A 44 -16.38 2.33 3.19
C SER A 44 -16.45 3.81 2.79
N ASP A 45 -15.31 4.45 2.51
CA ASP A 45 -15.15 5.88 2.25
C ASP A 45 -14.57 6.20 0.85
N HIS A 46 -13.69 5.34 0.34
CA HIS A 46 -12.99 5.56 -0.94
C HIS A 46 -13.51 4.68 -2.07
N ARG A 47 -13.50 3.36 -1.88
CA ARG A 47 -13.80 2.37 -2.93
C ARG A 47 -15.11 1.61 -2.73
N GLY A 48 -15.82 1.92 -1.66
CA GLY A 48 -17.19 1.48 -1.40
C GLY A 48 -17.95 2.54 -0.62
N VAL A 49 -19.03 2.12 0.02
CA VAL A 49 -19.88 2.96 0.87
C VAL A 49 -20.21 2.22 2.17
N PRO A 50 -20.66 2.91 3.24
CA PRO A 50 -21.13 2.22 4.44
C PRO A 50 -22.24 1.21 4.11
N GLY A 51 -22.10 -0.03 4.60
CA GLY A 51 -23.02 -1.14 4.30
C GLY A 51 -22.73 -1.91 3.00
N LYS A 52 -21.93 -1.34 2.08
CA LYS A 52 -21.39 -2.04 0.90
C LYS A 52 -19.92 -1.64 0.70
N PRO A 53 -19.02 -2.06 1.62
CA PRO A 53 -17.62 -1.67 1.55
C PRO A 53 -16.93 -2.32 0.35
N GLY A 54 -16.01 -1.59 -0.26
CA GLY A 54 -15.05 -2.16 -1.20
C GLY A 54 -13.97 -2.95 -0.48
N ARG A 55 -13.08 -3.59 -1.25
CA ARG A 55 -11.82 -4.20 -0.77
C ARG A 55 -10.61 -3.46 -1.31
N VAL A 56 -9.69 -3.12 -0.42
CA VAL A 56 -8.38 -2.51 -0.71
C VAL A 56 -7.28 -3.34 -0.03
N VAL A 57 -6.02 -3.09 -0.40
CA VAL A 57 -4.92 -3.88 0.18
C VAL A 57 -4.51 -3.39 1.57
N THR A 58 -4.16 -4.35 2.42
CA THR A 58 -3.33 -4.14 3.62
C THR A 58 -2.16 -5.14 3.60
N LEU A 59 -1.22 -4.99 4.54
CA LEU A 59 -0.12 -5.92 4.75
C LEU A 59 -0.34 -6.73 6.02
N LEU A 60 -0.20 -8.04 5.91
CA LEU A 60 -0.22 -8.94 7.07
C LEU A 60 1.15 -9.61 7.22
N PRO A 61 1.54 -10.01 8.44
CA PRO A 61 2.71 -10.85 8.64
C PRO A 61 2.65 -12.11 7.77
N SER A 62 3.78 -12.49 7.22
CA SER A 62 3.94 -13.74 6.48
C SER A 62 4.51 -14.84 7.37
N ALA A 63 4.07 -16.09 7.16
CA ALA A 63 4.71 -17.26 7.76
C ALA A 63 6.11 -17.51 7.19
N GLU A 64 6.40 -16.95 6.01
CA GLU A 64 7.71 -17.00 5.36
C GLU A 64 8.45 -15.68 5.63
N PRO A 65 9.51 -15.65 6.45
CA PRO A 65 10.22 -14.42 6.78
C PRO A 65 10.83 -13.71 5.57
N ASN A 66 11.14 -14.47 4.51
CA ASN A 66 11.71 -13.97 3.27
C ASN A 66 10.64 -13.56 2.24
N ALA A 67 9.35 -13.69 2.55
CA ALA A 67 8.29 -13.21 1.67
C ALA A 67 8.44 -11.70 1.46
N THR A 68 8.37 -11.28 0.20
CA THR A 68 8.62 -9.90 -0.19
C THR A 68 7.34 -9.20 -0.64
N VAL A 69 7.23 -7.92 -0.30
CA VAL A 69 6.20 -7.03 -0.84
C VAL A 69 6.91 -5.90 -1.56
N ALA A 70 6.77 -5.85 -2.88
CA ALA A 70 7.39 -4.82 -3.72
C ALA A 70 6.57 -3.53 -3.74
N GLY A 71 7.22 -2.38 -3.67
CA GLY A 71 6.58 -1.08 -3.67
C GLY A 71 7.57 0.03 -3.98
N VAL A 72 7.28 1.22 -3.46
CA VAL A 72 8.14 2.39 -3.65
C VAL A 72 8.28 3.12 -2.32
N ALA A 73 9.51 3.47 -1.94
CA ALA A 73 9.79 4.35 -0.82
C ALA A 73 9.91 5.79 -1.33
N TYR A 74 9.10 6.70 -0.78
CA TYR A 74 9.07 8.11 -1.16
C TYR A 74 9.73 8.95 -0.06
N GLU A 75 10.80 9.67 -0.40
CA GLU A 75 11.52 10.54 0.52
C GLU A 75 10.75 11.83 0.76
N LEU A 76 10.49 12.14 2.02
CA LEU A 76 9.81 13.38 2.40
C LEU A 76 10.77 14.58 2.34
N PRO A 77 10.25 15.80 2.15
CA PRO A 77 11.06 17.02 2.21
C PRO A 77 11.92 17.09 3.48
N ALA A 78 13.16 17.57 3.34
CA ALA A 78 14.06 17.77 4.48
C ALA A 78 13.59 18.90 5.41
N GLU A 79 12.84 19.88 4.86
CA GLU A 79 12.26 20.97 5.65
C GLU A 79 11.18 20.42 6.60
N LYS A 80 11.34 20.71 7.89
CA LYS A 80 10.55 20.10 8.96
C LYS A 80 9.05 20.36 8.81
N THR A 81 8.65 21.58 8.48
CA THR A 81 7.24 21.99 8.38
C THR A 81 6.54 21.29 7.21
N ALA A 82 7.20 21.21 6.06
CA ALA A 82 6.73 20.50 4.88
C ALA A 82 6.58 18.99 5.17
N ARG A 83 7.57 18.40 5.83
CA ARG A 83 7.53 16.99 6.26
C ARG A 83 6.38 16.71 7.22
N GLU A 84 6.21 17.54 8.24
CA GLU A 84 5.12 17.41 9.23
C GLU A 84 3.75 17.56 8.57
N LYS A 85 3.62 18.45 7.57
CA LYS A 85 2.40 18.58 6.77
C LYS A 85 2.08 17.31 5.99
N VAL A 86 3.07 16.68 5.35
CA VAL A 86 2.86 15.42 4.63
C VAL A 86 2.45 14.30 5.58
N ILE A 87 3.11 14.15 6.72
CA ILE A 87 2.74 13.15 7.74
C ILE A 87 1.29 13.38 8.21
N ALA A 88 0.92 14.63 8.52
CA ALA A 88 -0.44 14.96 8.94
C ALA A 88 -1.49 14.68 7.85
N GLN A 89 -1.15 14.89 6.57
CA GLN A 89 -2.01 14.54 5.44
C GLN A 89 -2.21 13.02 5.33
N LEU A 90 -1.13 12.24 5.45
CA LEU A 90 -1.20 10.78 5.44
C LEU A 90 -1.98 10.25 6.64
N ASP A 91 -1.77 10.80 7.82
CA ASP A 91 -2.55 10.46 9.02
C ASP A 91 -4.05 10.73 8.85
N HIS A 92 -4.40 11.79 8.11
CA HIS A 92 -5.78 12.10 7.79
C HIS A 92 -6.36 11.11 6.77
N ARG A 93 -5.59 10.79 5.73
CA ARG A 93 -5.98 9.85 4.67
C ARG A 93 -6.19 8.44 5.21
N GLU A 94 -5.37 8.03 6.17
CA GLU A 94 -5.38 6.66 6.72
C GLU A 94 -6.13 6.58 8.06
N ARG A 95 -7.04 7.53 8.33
CA ARG A 95 -7.90 7.58 9.53
C ARG A 95 -8.73 6.33 9.77
N GLY A 96 -8.92 5.49 8.75
CA GLY A 96 -9.59 4.20 8.84
C GLY A 96 -8.85 3.13 9.64
N GLY A 97 -7.99 3.49 10.61
CA GLY A 97 -7.36 2.57 11.57
C GLY A 97 -6.00 1.99 11.14
N TYR A 98 -5.27 2.66 10.25
CA TYR A 98 -3.90 2.27 9.94
C TYR A 98 -2.94 2.76 11.02
N THR A 99 -1.92 1.94 11.29
CA THR A 99 -0.81 2.26 12.20
C THR A 99 0.45 2.51 11.41
N ARG A 100 1.34 3.36 11.92
CA ARG A 100 2.67 3.56 11.34
C ARG A 100 3.61 2.50 11.87
N VAL A 101 4.18 1.73 10.97
CA VAL A 101 5.16 0.69 11.27
C VAL A 101 6.47 1.09 10.61
N GLU A 102 7.56 1.04 11.37
CA GLU A 102 8.90 1.19 10.78
C GLU A 102 9.29 -0.10 10.05
N VAL A 103 9.71 0.03 8.80
CA VAL A 103 10.10 -1.08 7.94
C VAL A 103 11.50 -0.87 7.40
N ILE A 104 12.16 -1.97 7.01
CA ILE A 104 13.47 -1.93 6.37
C ILE A 104 13.29 -2.18 4.86
N PRO A 105 13.43 -1.15 4.02
CA PRO A 105 13.32 -1.31 2.57
C PRO A 105 14.65 -1.77 1.96
N TYR A 106 14.54 -2.67 0.99
CA TYR A 106 15.65 -3.18 0.18
C TYR A 106 15.45 -2.72 -1.26
N ASN A 107 16.53 -2.28 -1.92
CA ASN A 107 16.50 -1.89 -3.32
C ASN A 107 15.95 -3.03 -4.18
N LEU A 108 15.01 -2.72 -5.07
CA LEU A 108 14.35 -3.73 -5.89
C LEU A 108 15.33 -4.48 -6.81
N TYR A 109 16.32 -3.78 -7.34
CA TYR A 109 17.23 -4.27 -8.37
C TYR A 109 18.51 -4.86 -7.78
N THR A 110 19.14 -4.17 -6.82
CA THR A 110 20.41 -4.64 -6.22
C THR A 110 20.17 -5.65 -5.11
N ARG A 111 18.95 -5.72 -4.55
CA ARG A 111 18.58 -6.57 -3.40
C ARG A 111 19.32 -6.24 -2.11
N GLU A 112 20.03 -5.11 -2.07
CA GLU A 112 20.71 -4.60 -0.87
C GLU A 112 19.80 -3.64 -0.10
N PRO A 113 20.01 -3.43 1.22
CA PRO A 113 19.29 -2.40 1.97
C PRO A 113 19.38 -1.03 1.28
N LEU A 114 18.29 -0.26 1.27
CA LEU A 114 18.33 1.10 0.71
C LEU A 114 19.29 1.98 1.52
N GLN A 115 20.37 2.40 0.88
CA GLN A 115 21.36 3.31 1.46
C GLN A 115 21.00 4.76 1.11
N ILE A 116 20.10 5.37 1.89
CA ILE A 116 19.66 6.76 1.65
C ILE A 116 20.46 7.76 2.48
N ALA A 117 20.45 7.60 3.81
CA ALA A 117 21.21 8.42 4.74
C ALA A 117 21.47 7.63 6.03
N ALA A 118 22.45 8.09 6.82
CA ALA A 118 22.61 7.58 8.18
C ALA A 118 21.34 7.86 8.98
N GLN A 119 20.76 6.82 9.61
CA GLN A 119 19.54 6.90 10.42
C GLN A 119 18.27 7.29 9.64
N ALA A 120 18.21 6.99 8.34
CA ALA A 120 16.95 7.10 7.60
C ALA A 120 15.88 6.16 8.18
N VAL A 121 14.66 6.67 8.33
CA VAL A 121 13.50 5.93 8.84
C VAL A 121 12.53 5.72 7.69
N CYS A 122 12.08 4.48 7.47
CA CYS A 122 11.03 4.19 6.50
C CYS A 122 9.75 3.77 7.20
N LEU A 123 8.70 4.55 7.03
CA LEU A 123 7.39 4.32 7.62
C LEU A 123 6.45 3.69 6.61
N CYS A 124 5.66 2.73 7.06
CA CYS A 124 4.59 2.11 6.30
C CYS A 124 3.28 2.24 7.08
N TYR A 125 2.21 2.66 6.42
CA TYR A 125 0.89 2.71 7.01
C TYR A 125 0.22 1.35 6.80
N MET A 126 -0.03 0.59 7.87
CA MET A 126 -0.64 -0.76 7.79
C MET A 126 -1.90 -0.85 8.65
N ALA A 127 -2.98 -1.40 8.10
CA ALA A 127 -4.16 -1.77 8.88
C ALA A 127 -3.99 -3.19 9.43
N THR A 128 -4.09 -3.34 10.75
CA THR A 128 -3.99 -4.63 11.44
C THR A 128 -5.33 -5.37 11.43
N GLU A 129 -5.33 -6.63 11.86
CA GLU A 129 -6.57 -7.43 11.96
C GLU A 129 -7.56 -6.88 13.01
N ASP A 130 -7.09 -6.07 13.96
CA ASP A 130 -7.92 -5.40 14.96
C ASP A 130 -8.70 -4.19 14.41
N ASN A 131 -8.47 -3.84 13.14
CA ASN A 131 -9.14 -2.74 12.47
C ASN A 131 -10.62 -3.05 12.25
N SER A 132 -11.52 -2.12 12.56
CA SER A 132 -12.97 -2.30 12.43
C SER A 132 -13.43 -2.53 10.98
N GLU A 133 -12.64 -2.12 10.01
CA GLU A 133 -12.87 -2.30 8.58
C GLU A 133 -12.14 -3.54 8.04
N TYR A 134 -11.47 -4.34 8.87
CA TYR A 134 -10.87 -5.61 8.44
C TYR A 134 -11.98 -6.61 8.06
N LEU A 135 -12.01 -7.00 6.79
CA LEU A 135 -12.97 -7.98 6.25
C LEU A 135 -12.44 -9.41 6.27
N GLY A 136 -11.13 -9.57 6.49
CA GLY A 136 -10.49 -10.88 6.59
C GLY A 136 -10.34 -11.63 5.26
N PRO A 137 -9.81 -12.86 5.35
CA PRO A 137 -9.58 -13.74 4.22
C PRO A 137 -10.88 -14.16 3.55
N GLU A 138 -10.82 -14.28 2.23
CA GLU A 138 -11.91 -14.68 1.35
C GLU A 138 -11.31 -15.24 0.06
N THR A 139 -12.08 -16.02 -0.71
CA THR A 139 -11.60 -16.54 -2.01
C THR A 139 -11.36 -15.41 -3.00
N GLU A 140 -10.42 -15.62 -3.92
CA GLU A 140 -10.10 -14.63 -4.94
C GLU A 140 -11.33 -14.30 -5.82
N GLU A 141 -12.20 -15.27 -6.09
CA GLU A 141 -13.44 -15.06 -6.85
C GLU A 141 -14.44 -14.17 -6.09
N ASN A 142 -14.65 -14.42 -4.81
CA ASN A 142 -15.56 -13.62 -3.98
C ASN A 142 -15.01 -12.20 -3.77
N ILE A 143 -13.70 -12.07 -3.56
CA ILE A 143 -13.03 -10.76 -3.51
C ILE A 143 -13.20 -10.02 -4.83
N ALA A 144 -12.96 -10.68 -5.97
CA ALA A 144 -13.12 -10.10 -7.29
C ALA A 144 -14.56 -9.66 -7.55
N ALA A 145 -15.56 -10.49 -7.22
CA ALA A 145 -16.97 -10.15 -7.35
C ALA A 145 -17.32 -8.90 -6.52
N GLN A 146 -16.92 -8.86 -5.25
CA GLN A 146 -17.13 -7.69 -4.40
C GLN A 146 -16.46 -6.43 -4.98
N ILE A 147 -15.22 -6.53 -5.46
CA ILE A 147 -14.50 -5.42 -6.10
C ILE A 147 -15.22 -4.92 -7.36
N LEU A 148 -15.77 -5.81 -8.18
CA LEU A 148 -16.47 -5.41 -9.40
C LEU A 148 -17.80 -4.69 -9.11
N GLU A 149 -18.47 -5.04 -8.02
CA GLU A 149 -19.78 -4.48 -7.66
C GLU A 149 -19.73 -3.20 -6.81
N CYS A 150 -18.56 -2.85 -6.27
CA CYS A 150 -18.40 -1.73 -5.33
C CYS A 150 -17.81 -0.49 -5.99
N ALA A 151 -18.29 0.67 -5.55
CA ALA A 151 -17.76 1.97 -5.89
C ALA A 151 -17.95 2.93 -4.71
N GLY A 152 -17.03 3.88 -4.56
CA GLY A 152 -17.09 4.91 -3.52
C GLY A 152 -16.71 6.29 -4.04
N GLY A 153 -16.45 7.23 -3.13
CA GLY A 153 -16.14 8.63 -3.48
C GLY A 153 -14.87 8.80 -4.32
N SER A 154 -13.97 7.80 -4.32
CA SER A 154 -12.76 7.77 -5.14
C SER A 154 -12.89 6.98 -6.44
N GLY A 155 -14.11 6.55 -6.80
CA GLY A 155 -14.42 5.81 -8.03
C GLY A 155 -14.69 4.32 -7.80
N PRO A 156 -14.84 3.55 -8.89
CA PRO A 156 -15.05 2.10 -8.83
C PRO A 156 -13.91 1.38 -8.11
N ASN A 157 -14.21 0.32 -7.37
CA ASN A 157 -13.17 -0.47 -6.72
C ASN A 157 -12.33 -1.25 -7.74
N SER A 158 -12.91 -1.66 -8.87
CA SER A 158 -12.19 -2.31 -9.97
C SER A 158 -11.02 -1.47 -10.51
N GLU A 159 -11.18 -0.15 -10.56
CA GLU A 159 -10.09 0.77 -10.93
C GLU A 159 -8.89 0.66 -9.98
N TYR A 160 -9.13 0.49 -8.67
CA TYR A 160 -8.06 0.29 -7.68
C TYR A 160 -7.29 -1.00 -7.98
N LEU A 161 -8.00 -2.12 -8.19
CA LEU A 161 -7.41 -3.42 -8.48
C LEU A 161 -6.53 -3.35 -9.73
N PHE A 162 -7.08 -2.83 -10.84
CA PHE A 162 -6.36 -2.78 -12.10
C PHE A 162 -5.18 -1.80 -12.08
N LYS A 163 -5.30 -0.65 -11.41
CA LYS A 163 -4.18 0.27 -11.23
C LYS A 163 -3.08 -0.31 -10.35
N LEU A 164 -3.43 -1.06 -9.30
CA LEU A 164 -2.44 -1.75 -8.48
C LEU A 164 -1.72 -2.84 -9.28
N ALA A 165 -2.46 -3.66 -10.02
CA ALA A 165 -1.89 -4.70 -10.87
C ALA A 165 -0.97 -4.09 -11.95
N GLN A 166 -1.36 -2.97 -12.56
CA GLN A 166 -0.50 -2.27 -13.51
C GLN A 166 0.76 -1.70 -12.86
N ALA A 167 0.64 -1.03 -11.71
CA ALA A 167 1.80 -0.49 -11.00
C ALA A 167 2.81 -1.57 -10.61
N LEU A 168 2.35 -2.78 -10.26
CA LEU A 168 3.22 -3.92 -9.99
C LEU A 168 3.91 -4.44 -11.26
N ARG A 169 3.20 -4.50 -12.39
CA ARG A 169 3.82 -4.81 -13.69
C ARG A 169 4.87 -3.79 -14.10
N ASP A 170 4.62 -2.50 -13.83
CA ASP A 170 5.58 -1.43 -14.14
C ASP A 170 6.86 -1.53 -13.29
N LEU A 171 6.77 -2.17 -12.12
CA LEU A 171 7.91 -2.52 -11.26
C LEU A 171 8.59 -3.85 -11.65
N ASP A 172 8.09 -4.55 -12.67
CA ASP A 172 8.49 -5.91 -13.06
C ASP A 172 8.33 -6.95 -11.93
N GLU A 173 7.28 -6.81 -11.13
CA GLU A 173 7.06 -7.59 -9.91
C GLU A 173 5.82 -8.48 -10.00
N THR A 174 5.94 -9.68 -9.43
CA THR A 174 4.85 -10.66 -9.37
C THR A 174 4.24 -10.68 -7.97
N ASP A 175 2.96 -10.35 -7.87
CA ASP A 175 2.17 -10.50 -6.63
C ASP A 175 1.06 -11.53 -6.87
N PRO A 176 1.21 -12.78 -6.37
CA PRO A 176 0.28 -13.86 -6.66
C PRO A 176 -1.17 -13.54 -6.28
N HIS A 177 -1.39 -12.85 -5.15
CA HIS A 177 -2.73 -12.59 -4.66
C HIS A 177 -3.41 -11.49 -5.48
N VAL A 178 -2.71 -10.38 -5.78
CA VAL A 178 -3.24 -9.31 -6.63
C VAL A 178 -3.58 -9.84 -8.02
N PHE A 179 -2.68 -10.61 -8.64
CA PHE A 179 -2.88 -11.11 -10.00
C PHE A 179 -3.93 -12.22 -10.09
N ALA A 180 -4.10 -13.05 -9.05
CA ALA A 180 -5.18 -14.02 -9.00
C ALA A 180 -6.56 -13.34 -8.93
N ILE A 181 -6.71 -12.31 -8.10
CA ILE A 181 -7.96 -11.51 -8.03
C ILE A 181 -8.22 -10.77 -9.34
N GLU A 182 -7.19 -10.19 -9.96
CA GLU A 182 -7.32 -9.54 -11.26
C GLU A 182 -7.79 -10.52 -12.35
N ALA A 183 -7.22 -11.72 -12.39
CA ALA A 183 -7.63 -12.77 -13.32
C ALA A 183 -9.08 -13.21 -13.09
N ALA A 184 -9.48 -13.41 -11.83
CA ALA A 184 -10.87 -13.72 -11.48
C ALA A 184 -11.83 -12.59 -11.90
N ALA A 185 -11.44 -11.33 -11.68
CA ALA A 185 -12.24 -10.17 -12.07
C ALA A 185 -12.44 -10.09 -13.60
N LYS A 186 -11.36 -10.28 -14.38
CA LYS A 186 -11.45 -10.32 -15.85
C LYS A 186 -12.38 -11.43 -16.34
N LYS A 187 -12.26 -12.63 -15.76
CA LYS A 187 -13.13 -13.78 -16.09
C LYS A 187 -14.61 -13.48 -15.81
N ILE A 188 -14.93 -12.78 -14.72
CA ILE A 188 -16.31 -12.37 -14.41
C ILE A 188 -16.83 -11.36 -15.43
N GLN A 189 -16.00 -10.44 -15.92
CA GLN A 189 -16.40 -9.42 -16.90
C GLN A 189 -16.56 -9.98 -18.32
N GLU A 190 -15.90 -11.09 -18.64
CA GLU A 190 -15.98 -11.77 -19.95
C GLU A 190 -17.16 -12.74 -20.06
N GLY A 191 -17.79 -13.11 -18.93
CA GLY A 191 -18.97 -13.98 -18.83
C GLY A 191 -20.28 -13.21 -18.72
#